data_AF-A0A2H6GXV0-F1
#
_entry.id   AF-A0A2H6GXV0-F1
#
_cell.length_a   1.000
_cell.length_b   1.000
_cell.length_c   1.000
_cell.angle_alpha   90.00
_cell.angle_beta   90.00
_cell.angle_gamma   90.00
#
_symmetry.space_group_name_H-M   'P 1'
#
loop_
_entity.id
_entity.type
_entity.pdbx_description
1 polymer ?
#
loop_
_entity_poly.entity_id
_entity_poly.type
_entity_poly.pdbx_seq_one_letter_code
_entity_poly.pdbx_strand_id
1 'polypeptide(L)' 'MALPLLGAAMKSPDAVIEVLNRVIEELKIAMFLMGAGSVSELRQCDLVITGRTREWLKARDIDYKKYANRKDL' A
#
# COMPACT_ATOMS: atom_id res chain seq x y z
N MET A 1 -6.33 -3.29 -8.80
CA MET A 1 -7.73 -2.84 -8.66
C MET A 1 -8.49 -3.27 -9.91
N ALA A 2 -9.76 -3.68 -9.80
CA ALA A 2 -10.60 -4.01 -10.95
C ALA A 2 -12.03 -3.49 -10.76
N LEU A 3 -12.72 -3.95 -9.71
CA LEU A 3 -14.12 -3.60 -9.44
C LEU A 3 -14.44 -2.08 -9.37
N PRO A 4 -13.72 -1.24 -8.59
CA PRO A 4 -14.04 0.18 -8.51
C PRO A 4 -13.80 0.92 -9.83
N LEU A 5 -12.83 0.48 -10.63
CA LEU A 5 -12.55 1.06 -11.95
C LEU A 5 -13.60 0.63 -12.97
N LEU A 6 -14.06 -0.62 -12.95
CA LEU A 6 -15.13 -1.10 -13.81
C LEU A 6 -16.41 -0.29 -13.57
N GLY A 7 -16.79 -0.09 -12.31
CA GLY A 7 -17.97 0.72 -11.96
C GLY A 7 -17.87 2.18 -12.42
N ALA A 8 -16.66 2.77 -12.40
CA ALA A 8 -16.43 4.12 -12.91
C ALA A 8 -16.42 4.18 -14.44
N ALA A 9 -15.83 3.17 -15.11
CA ALA A 9 -15.75 3.07 -16.57
C ALA A 9 -17.13 2.94 -17.23
N MET A 10 -18.10 2.33 -16.53
CA MET A 10 -19.49 2.27 -16.98
C MET A 10 -20.20 3.63 -16.91
N LYS A 11 -19.65 4.62 -16.20
CA LYS A 11 -20.23 5.96 -16.07
C LYS A 11 -19.65 6.92 -17.10
N SER A 12 -18.34 7.15 -17.05
CA SER A 12 -17.63 8.04 -17.98
C SER A 12 -16.11 7.92 -17.83
N PRO A 13 -15.33 8.38 -18.83
CA PRO A 13 -13.88 8.55 -18.67
C PRO A 13 -13.52 9.44 -17.48
N ASP A 14 -14.25 10.54 -17.26
CA ASP A 14 -13.99 11.47 -16.16
C ASP A 14 -14.17 10.81 -14.78
N ALA A 15 -15.17 9.93 -14.63
CA ALA A 15 -15.36 9.17 -13.40
C ALA A 15 -14.17 8.23 -13.12
N VAL A 16 -13.56 7.65 -14.16
CA VAL A 16 -12.34 6.84 -14.01
C VAL A 16 -11.16 7.71 -13.58
N ILE A 17 -11.01 8.88 -14.21
CA ILE A 17 -9.95 9.85 -13.86
C ILE A 17 -10.08 10.27 -12.39
N GLU A 18 -11.29 10.54 -11.91
CA GLU A 18 -11.55 10.90 -10.51
C GLU A 18 -11.12 9.79 -9.54
N VAL A 19 -11.49 8.54 -9.82
CA VAL A 19 -11.08 7.38 -8.99
C VAL A 19 -9.55 7.21 -8.99
N LEU A 20 -8.90 7.36 -10.15
CA LEU A 20 -7.45 7.25 -10.25
C LEU A 20 -6.75 8.37 -9.48
N ASN A 21 -7.19 9.63 -9.67
CA ASN A 21 -6.64 10.78 -8.95
C ASN A 21 -6.78 10.62 -7.45
N ARG A 22 -7.92 10.13 -6.97
CA ARG A 22 -8.14 9.86 -5.55
C ARG A 22 -7.15 8.82 -5.02
N VAL A 23 -6.97 7.69 -5.71
CA VAL A 23 -6.03 6.65 -5.28
C VAL A 23 -4.59 7.16 -5.29
N ILE A 24 -4.22 7.96 -6.30
CA ILE A 24 -2.89 8.57 -6.40
C ILE A 24 -2.66 9.54 -5.22
N GLU A 25 -3.66 10.34 -4.87
CA GLU A 25 -3.55 11.31 -3.78
C GLU A 25 -3.49 10.61 -2.41
N GLU A 26 -4.32 9.61 -2.17
CA GLU A 26 -4.28 8.79 -0.95
C GLU A 26 -2.92 8.08 -0.81
N LEU A 27 -2.33 7.59 -1.90
CA LEU A 27 -0.98 7.04 -1.92
C LEU A 27 0.08 8.09 -1.56
N LYS A 28 0.01 9.29 -2.14
CA LYS A 28 0.92 10.40 -1.83
C LYS A 28 0.81 10.84 -0.37
N ILE A 29 -0.40 10.91 0.18
CA ILE A 29 -0.64 11.22 1.59
C ILE A 29 0.02 10.16 2.48
N ALA A 30 -0.16 8.87 2.18
CA ALA A 30 0.49 7.80 2.91
C ALA A 30 2.02 7.90 2.82
N MET A 31 2.57 8.16 1.63
CA MET A 31 4.00 8.39 1.42
C MET A 31 4.53 9.56 2.24
N PHE A 32 3.81 10.68 2.26
CA PHE A 32 4.15 11.86 3.03
C PHE A 32 4.18 11.58 4.54
N LEU A 33 3.14 10.92 5.08
CA LEU A 33 3.06 10.56 6.49
C LEU A 33 4.19 9.61 6.93
N MET A 34 4.66 8.76 6.00
CA MET A 34 5.76 7.83 6.25
C MET A 34 7.15 8.41 5.93
N GLY A 35 7.23 9.66 5.46
CA GLY A 35 8.49 10.31 5.07
C GLY A 35 9.18 9.63 3.89
N ALA A 36 8.42 9.16 2.89
CA ALA A 36 8.92 8.55 1.67
C ALA A 36 8.71 9.47 0.46
N GLY A 37 9.79 9.89 -0.21
CA GLY A 37 9.74 10.72 -1.42
C GLY A 37 9.46 9.91 -2.70
N SER A 38 9.61 8.60 -2.65
CA SER A 38 9.43 7.71 -3.81
C SER A 38 8.75 6.39 -3.42
N VAL A 39 8.20 5.68 -4.41
CA VAL A 39 7.64 4.33 -4.20
C VAL A 39 8.74 3.37 -3.73
N SER A 40 9.97 3.55 -4.19
CA SER A 40 11.13 2.77 -3.74
C SER A 40 11.42 2.99 -2.25
N GLU A 41 11.39 4.23 -1.77
CA GLU A 41 11.52 4.54 -0.34
C GLU A 41 10.34 4.00 0.47
N LEU A 42 9.10 4.11 -0.03
CA LEU A 42 7.92 3.56 0.64
C LEU A 42 8.04 2.04 0.85
N ARG A 43 8.62 1.33 -0.11
CA ARG A 43 8.92 -0.11 -0.01
C ARG A 43 9.93 -0.44 1.09
N GLN A 44 10.66 0.52 1.62
CA GLN A 44 11.62 0.35 2.72
C GLN A 44 11.13 0.94 4.04
N CYS A 45 9.98 1.61 4.10
CA CYS A 45 9.43 2.12 5.37
C CYS A 45 9.10 0.96 6.33
N ASP A 46 9.44 1.09 7.60
CA ASP A 46 9.12 0.07 8.62
C ASP A 46 7.61 -0.20 8.73
N LEU A 47 7.25 -1.47 8.92
CA LEU A 47 5.86 -1.89 9.09
C LEU A 47 5.71 -3.01 10.11
N VAL A 48 4.55 -3.04 10.78
CA VAL A 48 4.22 -4.07 11.76
C VAL A 48 3.13 -4.99 11.19
N ILE A 49 3.40 -6.29 11.14
CA ILE A 49 2.43 -7.31 10.69
C ILE A 49 1.78 -7.96 11.91
N THR A 50 0.45 -7.89 11.99
CA THR A 50 -0.34 -8.39 13.14
C THR A 50 -1.45 -9.36 12.70
N GLY A 51 -2.20 -9.89 13.68
CA GLY A 51 -3.40 -10.71 13.43
C GLY A 51 -3.19 -11.98 12.61
N ARG A 52 -4.19 -12.33 11.79
CA ARG A 52 -4.21 -13.56 10.96
C ARG A 52 -3.04 -13.64 9.98
N THR A 53 -2.60 -12.51 9.43
CA THR A 53 -1.46 -12.48 8.51
C THR A 53 -0.17 -12.89 9.22
N ARG A 54 0.06 -12.39 10.43
CA ARG A 54 1.21 -12.79 11.26
C ARG A 54 1.17 -14.29 11.58
N GLU A 55 0.01 -14.82 11.94
CA GLU A 55 -0.18 -16.26 12.23
C GLU A 55 0.14 -17.13 11.00
N TRP A 56 -0.33 -16.70 9.83
CA TRP A 56 -0.06 -17.37 8.55
C TRP A 56 1.43 -17.37 8.17
N LEU A 57 2.12 -16.24 8.35
CA LEU A 57 3.57 -16.13 8.11
C LEU A 57 4.35 -17.02 9.07
N LYS A 58 3.96 -17.04 10.35
CA LYS A 58 4.56 -17.92 11.37
C LYS A 58 4.39 -19.40 11.01
N ALA A 59 3.20 -19.82 10.57
CA ALA A 59 2.95 -21.21 10.19
C ALA A 59 3.74 -21.66 8.95
N ARG A 60 4.20 -20.71 8.12
CA ARG A 60 5.01 -20.96 6.92
C ARG A 60 6.51 -20.75 7.12
N ASP A 61 6.94 -20.49 8.35
CA ASP A 61 8.34 -20.17 8.66
C ASP A 61 8.90 -18.97 7.86
N ILE A 62 8.07 -17.95 7.64
CA ILE A 62 8.49 -16.70 6.99
C ILE A 62 8.84 -15.69 8.08
N ASP A 63 10.10 -15.24 8.11
CA ASP A 63 10.52 -14.18 9.03
C ASP A 63 9.87 -12.84 8.66
N TYR A 64 8.81 -12.52 9.39
CA TYR A 64 8.07 -11.28 9.25
C TYR A 64 8.61 -10.15 10.16
N LYS A 65 9.50 -10.46 11.11
CA LYS A 65 10.03 -9.46 12.06
C LYS A 65 11.00 -8.51 11.38
N LYS A 66 11.72 -8.97 10.36
CA LYS A 66 12.60 -8.13 9.53
C LYS A 66 11.89 -6.91 8.92
N TYR A 67 10.57 -6.95 8.71
CA TYR A 67 9.83 -5.82 8.15
C TYR A 67 9.60 -4.67 9.15
N ALA A 68 9.74 -4.92 10.45
CA ALA A 68 9.52 -3.94 11.50
C ALA A 68 10.68 -2.95 11.67
N ASN A 69 11.89 -3.32 11.20
CA ASN A 69 13.10 -2.50 11.22
C ASN A 69 13.87 -2.72 9.91
N ARG A 70 13.20 -2.59 8.77
CA ARG A 70 13.81 -2.79 7.44
C ARG A 70 14.44 -1.52 6.89
N LYS A 71 14.07 -0.36 7.44
CA LYS A 71 14.75 0.90 7.17
C LYS A 71 16.06 0.88 7.97
N ASP A 72 17.09 0.26 7.38
CA ASP A 72 18.45 0.38 7.89
C ASP A 72 18.91 1.85 7.85
N LEU A 73 19.75 2.23 8.82
CA LEU A 73 20.47 3.52 8.93
C LEU A 73 21.13 3.95 7.61
#